data_AF-A0A7J8Q944-F1
#
_entry.id   AF-A0A7J8Q944-F1
#
_cell.length_a   1.000
_cell.length_b   1.000
_cell.length_c   1.000
_cell.angle_alpha   90.00
_cell.angle_beta   90.00
_cell.angle_gamma   90.00
#
_symmetry.space_group_name_H-M   'P 1'
#
loop_
_entity.id
_entity.type
_entity.pdbx_description
1 polymer ?
#
loop_
_entity_poly.entity_id
_entity_poly.type
_entity_poly.pdbx_seq_one_letter_code
_entity_poly.pdbx_strand_id
1 'polypeptide(L)'
;MVEALSIHKKWKGYSFDYEGSQKLVFTLKEPARSCLSNNNAIRISTEPKSSSKQCEYEINGYFPDRKCSIIDSTGNLVAQVGVKKEVEELMASKDVYQVVVKPGVDQAFVFGVIAVLDYIYGESTRC
;
A
#
# COMPACT_ATOMS: atom_id res chain seq x y z
N MET A 1 -31.33 0.67 -14.41
CA MET A 1 -29.86 0.63 -14.23
C MET A 1 -29.60 0.86 -12.75
N VAL A 2 -29.05 -0.14 -12.04
CA VAL A 2 -28.81 -0.05 -10.60
C VAL A 2 -27.36 0.35 -10.43
N GLU A 3 -27.11 1.61 -10.06
CA GLU A 3 -25.77 2.07 -9.69
C GLU A 3 -25.46 1.59 -8.27
N ALA A 4 -24.43 0.76 -8.13
CA ALA A 4 -23.91 0.38 -6.83
C ALA A 4 -22.91 1.45 -6.36
N LEU A 5 -23.33 2.28 -5.40
CA LEU A 5 -22.43 3.23 -4.75
C LEU A 5 -21.47 2.48 -3.82
N SER A 6 -20.21 2.31 -4.24
CA SER A 6 -19.14 1.83 -3.35
C SER A 6 -18.64 2.98 -2.48
N ILE A 7 -19.00 2.97 -1.20
CA ILE A 7 -18.49 3.92 -0.19
C ILE A 7 -16.97 3.71 0.06
N HIS A 8 -16.41 2.60 -0.43
CA HIS A 8 -15.01 2.21 -0.20
C HIS A 8 -14.16 2.47 -1.43
N LYS A 9 -13.15 3.32 -1.30
CA LYS A 9 -12.12 3.48 -2.33
C LYS A 9 -11.23 2.23 -2.37
N LYS A 10 -10.90 1.80 -3.59
CA LYS A 10 -10.05 0.64 -3.86
C LYS A 10 -9.15 0.94 -5.05
N TRP A 11 -7.92 0.42 -4.99
CA TRP A 11 -6.94 0.49 -6.06
C TRP A 11 -6.44 -0.91 -6.35
N LYS A 12 -6.22 -1.20 -7.63
CA LYS A 12 -5.76 -2.52 -8.08
C LYS A 12 -4.43 -2.34 -8.81
N GLY A 13 -3.41 -3.07 -8.38
CA GLY A 13 -2.14 -3.17 -9.08
C GLY A 13 -2.12 -4.37 -9.99
N TYR A 14 -1.74 -4.18 -11.25
CA TYR A 14 -1.68 -5.24 -12.26
C TYR A 14 -0.28 -5.36 -12.83
N SER A 15 0.08 -6.60 -13.18
CA SER A 15 1.24 -6.92 -14.00
C SER A 15 0.77 -7.44 -15.35
N PHE A 16 1.63 -7.33 -16.35
CA PHE A 16 1.40 -7.89 -17.67
C PHE A 16 2.44 -8.96 -17.94
N ASP A 17 2.04 -10.07 -18.55
CA ASP A 17 2.99 -11.02 -19.11
C ASP A 17 3.48 -10.56 -20.49
N TYR A 18 4.38 -11.35 -21.10
CA TYR A 18 4.92 -11.06 -22.41
C TYR A 18 3.89 -11.08 -23.54
N GLU A 19 2.75 -11.75 -23.33
CA GLU A 19 1.62 -11.80 -24.28
C GLU A 19 0.65 -10.63 -24.05
N GLY A 20 0.92 -9.75 -23.07
CA GLY A 20 0.07 -8.62 -22.71
C GLY A 20 -1.14 -9.01 -21.87
N SER A 21 -1.21 -10.24 -21.36
CA SER A 21 -2.30 -10.68 -20.51
C SER A 21 -2.19 -10.02 -19.13
N GLN A 22 -3.29 -9.43 -18.68
CA GLN A 22 -3.34 -8.68 -17.42
C GLN A 22 -3.56 -9.63 -16.25
N LYS A 23 -2.67 -9.55 -15.26
CA LYS A 23 -2.77 -10.30 -14.01
C LYS A 23 -2.88 -9.36 -12.82
N LEU A 24 -3.90 -9.56 -11.98
CA LEU A 24 -4.04 -8.84 -10.73
C LEU A 24 -2.93 -9.26 -9.76
N VAL A 25 -2.16 -8.28 -9.28
CA VAL A 25 -1.08 -8.49 -8.30
C VAL A 25 -1.60 -8.21 -6.90
N PHE A 26 -2.26 -7.07 -6.71
CA PHE A 26 -2.80 -6.69 -5.41
C PHE A 26 -4.03 -5.79 -5.52
N THR A 27 -4.83 -5.77 -4.46
CA THR A 27 -5.91 -4.81 -4.23
C THR A 27 -5.66 -4.08 -2.92
N LEU A 28 -5.53 -2.76 -2.97
CA LEU A 28 -5.49 -1.88 -1.80
C LEU A 28 -6.89 -1.32 -1.56
N LYS A 29 -7.36 -1.36 -0.31
CA LYS A 29 -8.70 -0.92 0.10
C LYS A 29 -8.59 0.02 1.28
N GLU A 30 -9.17 1.22 1.14
CA GLU A 30 -9.36 2.12 2.27
C GLU A 30 -10.32 1.49 3.30
N PRO A 31 -10.11 1.76 4.60
CA PRO A 31 -11.02 1.31 5.64
C PRO A 31 -12.45 1.78 5.35
N ALA A 32 -13.41 0.94 5.74
CA ALA A 32 -14.81 1.34 5.74
C ALA A 32 -14.99 2.51 6.70
N ARG A 33 -15.45 3.66 6.21
CA ARG A 33 -16.00 4.71 7.07
C ARG A 33 -17.34 4.23 7.61
N SER A 34 -17.29 3.27 8.52
CA SER A 34 -18.43 2.67 9.21
C SER A 34 -18.37 3.15 10.66
N CYS A 35 -19.49 3.66 11.17
CA CYS A 35 -19.63 4.11 12.56
C CYS A 35 -19.40 2.98 13.60
N LEU A 36 -19.22 1.72 13.15
CA LEU A 36 -19.12 0.53 14.00
C LEU A 36 -17.71 -0.11 14.03
N SER A 37 -16.76 0.36 13.22
CA SER A 37 -15.42 -0.23 13.11
C SER A 37 -14.35 0.82 13.41
N ASN A 38 -13.63 0.63 14.52
CA ASN A 38 -12.44 1.43 14.87
C ASN A 38 -11.21 1.11 14.00
N ASN A 39 -11.28 0.14 13.09
CA ASN A 39 -10.15 -0.21 12.24
C ASN A 39 -10.07 0.74 11.03
N ASN A 40 -9.18 1.73 11.15
CA ASN A 40 -8.88 2.73 10.14
C ASN A 40 -7.67 2.35 9.25
N ALA A 41 -7.23 1.10 9.29
CA ALA A 41 -6.06 0.69 8.54
C ALA A 41 -6.38 0.40 7.07
N ILE A 42 -5.47 0.80 6.19
CA ILE A 42 -5.52 0.42 4.77
C ILE A 42 -5.15 -1.06 4.68
N ARG A 43 -5.99 -1.84 4.01
CA ARG A 43 -5.76 -3.27 3.80
C ARG A 43 -5.32 -3.55 2.37
N ILE A 44 -4.42 -4.49 2.21
CA ILE A 44 -3.92 -4.94 0.92
C ILE A 44 -4.12 -6.45 0.83
N SER A 45 -4.71 -6.92 -0.26
CA SER A 45 -4.84 -8.36 -0.53
C SER A 45 -4.20 -8.73 -1.86
N THR A 46 -3.57 -9.90 -1.92
CA THR A 46 -2.98 -10.44 -3.16
C THR A 46 -3.70 -11.70 -3.58
N GLU A 47 -3.85 -11.92 -4.89
CA GLU A 47 -4.47 -13.15 -5.39
C GLU A 47 -3.63 -14.39 -5.02
N PRO A 48 -4.27 -15.51 -4.65
CA PRO A 48 -3.57 -16.75 -4.36
C PRO A 48 -2.85 -17.28 -5.62
N LYS A 49 -1.59 -17.67 -5.47
CA LYS A 49 -0.85 -18.36 -6.55
C LYS A 49 -1.11 -19.86 -6.42
N SER A 50 -2.00 -20.40 -7.25
CA SER A 50 -2.20 -21.83 -7.59
C SER A 50 -2.42 -22.86 -6.47
N SER A 51 -2.19 -22.54 -5.20
CA SER A 51 -2.35 -23.41 -4.03
C SER A 51 -2.14 -22.69 -2.68
N SER A 52 -1.68 -21.43 -2.67
CA SER A 52 -1.51 -20.65 -1.45
C SER A 52 -2.81 -19.99 -0.99
N LYS A 53 -2.95 -19.72 0.31
CA LYS A 53 -4.01 -18.83 0.82
C LYS A 53 -3.82 -17.41 0.29
N GLN A 54 -4.90 -16.65 0.19
CA GLN A 54 -4.85 -15.20 -0.03
C GLN A 54 -3.99 -14.57 1.07
N CYS A 55 -2.95 -13.82 0.68
CA CYS A 55 -2.17 -13.05 1.64
C CYS A 55 -2.85 -11.70 1.86
N GLU A 56 -3.01 -11.36 3.14
CA GLU A 56 -3.49 -10.05 3.57
C GLU A 56 -2.34 -9.30 4.24
N TYR A 57 -2.27 -8.01 3.96
CA TYR A 57 -1.33 -7.07 4.54
C TYR A 57 -2.06 -5.83 5.02
N GLU A 58 -1.43 -5.11 5.92
CA GLU A 58 -1.95 -3.88 6.50
C GLU A 58 -0.89 -2.77 6.47
N ILE A 59 -1.33 -1.54 6.22
CA ILE A 59 -0.51 -0.35 6.45
C ILE A 59 -0.71 0.08 7.90
N ASN A 60 0.35 -0.03 8.69
CA ASN A 60 0.41 0.51 10.04
C ASN A 60 1.14 1.85 10.06
N GLY A 61 0.72 2.80 10.91
CA GLY A 61 1.26 4.15 10.97
C GLY A 61 0.66 5.11 9.95
N TYR A 62 1.35 6.20 9.65
CA TYR A 62 0.85 7.29 8.81
C TYR A 62 1.82 7.62 7.68
N PHE A 63 1.40 7.32 6.44
CA PHE A 63 2.23 7.47 5.25
C PHE A 63 2.61 8.93 4.91
N PRO A 64 1.73 9.95 5.08
CA PRO A 64 2.11 11.35 4.86
C PRO A 64 3.22 11.87 5.79
N ASP A 65 3.40 11.24 6.96
CA ASP A 65 4.52 11.52 7.85
C ASP A 65 5.74 10.63 7.57
N ARG A 66 5.68 9.82 6.52
CA ARG A 66 6.70 8.83 6.15
C ARG A 66 7.02 7.89 7.32
N LYS A 67 6.07 7.69 8.23
CA LYS A 67 6.19 6.88 9.45
C LYS A 67 5.15 5.76 9.39
N CYS A 68 5.36 4.84 8.46
CA CYS A 68 4.45 3.71 8.27
C CYS A 68 5.20 2.43 7.87
N SER A 69 4.55 1.30 8.07
CA SER A 69 5.06 -0.02 7.74
C SER A 69 4.00 -0.86 7.06
N ILE A 70 4.44 -1.74 6.16
CA ILE A 70 3.62 -2.83 5.62
C ILE A 70 3.84 -4.03 6.54
N ILE A 71 2.78 -4.56 7.11
CA ILE A 71 2.80 -5.78 7.92
C ILE A 71 1.96 -6.88 7.26
N ASP A 72 2.36 -8.13 7.43
CA ASP A 72 1.56 -9.28 6.98
C ASP A 72 0.44 -9.62 7.98
N SER A 73 -0.43 -10.57 7.60
CA SER A 73 -1.55 -11.03 8.42
C SER A 73 -1.16 -11.66 9.76
N THR A 74 0.12 -12.00 9.95
CA THR A 74 0.66 -12.52 11.21
C THR A 74 1.34 -11.43 12.05
N GLY A 75 1.34 -10.18 11.57
CA GLY A 75 1.95 -9.03 12.24
C GLY A 75 3.45 -8.89 11.97
N ASN A 76 4.03 -9.66 11.05
CA ASN A 76 5.46 -9.50 10.73
C ASN A 76 5.68 -8.30 9.82
N LEU A 77 6.79 -7.60 10.04
CA LEU A 77 7.23 -6.52 9.18
C LEU A 77 7.60 -7.05 7.78
N VAL A 78 7.02 -6.44 6.75
CA VAL A 78 7.31 -6.71 5.33
C VAL A 78 8.18 -5.59 4.77
N ALA A 79 7.82 -4.35 5.06
CA ALA A 79 8.60 -3.17 4.70
C ALA A 79 8.37 -2.03 5.70
N GLN A 80 9.37 -1.18 5.89
CA GLN A 80 9.30 0.03 6.69
C GLN A 80 9.59 1.25 5.80
N VAL A 81 8.69 2.23 5.85
CA VAL A 81 8.91 3.57 5.29
C VAL A 81 9.34 4.48 6.44
N GLY A 82 10.37 5.29 6.20
CA GLY A 82 10.97 6.16 7.19
C GLY A 82 11.69 7.36 6.57
N VAL A 83 12.17 8.27 7.41
CA VAL A 83 13.17 9.28 7.05
C VAL A 83 14.27 9.22 8.11
N LYS A 84 15.52 9.43 7.73
CA LYS A 84 16.60 9.59 8.71
C LYS A 84 16.41 10.94 9.41
N LYS A 85 16.48 10.99 10.74
CA LYS A 85 16.24 12.23 11.50
C LYS A 85 17.08 13.42 11.01
N GLU A 86 18.37 13.18 10.78
CA GLU A 86 19.31 14.19 10.24
C GLU A 86 18.87 14.76 8.89
N VAL A 87 18.16 13.95 8.11
CA VAL A 87 17.67 14.33 6.79
C VAL A 87 16.31 15.02 6.92
N GLU A 88 15.43 14.57 7.82
CA GLU A 88 14.09 15.14 8.08
C GLU A 88 14.17 16.65 8.42
N GLU A 89 15.17 17.06 9.20
CA GLU A 89 15.37 18.47 9.60
C GLU A 89 15.89 19.37 8.46
N LEU A 90 16.53 18.77 7.45
CA LEU A 90 17.12 19.49 6.31
C LEU A 90 16.20 19.49 5.06
N MET A 91 15.11 18.74 5.12
CA MET A 91 14.20 18.51 4.00
C MET A 91 13.25 19.68 3.79
N ALA A 92 13.29 20.30 2.61
CA ALA A 92 12.31 21.30 2.20
C ALA A 92 10.95 20.66 1.82
N SER A 93 10.94 19.37 1.45
CA SER A 93 9.72 18.62 1.11
C SER A 93 9.79 17.18 1.65
N LYS A 94 8.63 16.52 1.78
CA LYS A 94 8.53 15.12 2.21
C LYS A 94 8.67 14.12 1.05
N ASP A 95 9.27 14.52 -0.07
CA ASP A 95 9.35 13.68 -1.28
C ASP A 95 10.43 12.61 -1.19
N VAL A 96 11.39 12.78 -0.28
CA VAL A 96 12.48 11.82 -0.08
C VAL A 96 12.25 11.04 1.21
N TYR A 97 12.24 9.73 1.09
CA TYR A 97 12.12 8.81 2.21
C TYR A 97 12.91 7.53 1.93
N GLN A 98 13.24 6.80 2.99
CA GLN A 98 13.88 5.49 2.91
C GLN A 98 12.83 4.39 3.02
N VAL A 99 13.03 3.33 2.25
CA VAL A 99 12.23 2.11 2.32
C VAL A 99 13.16 0.95 2.65
N VAL A 100 12.91 0.28 3.77
CA VAL A 100 13.63 -0.93 4.18
C VAL A 100 12.71 -2.13 3.95
N VAL A 101 13.08 -3.01 3.04
CA VAL A 101 12.29 -4.20 2.67
C VAL A 101 12.90 -5.44 3.30
N LYS A 102 12.08 -6.29 3.93
CA LYS A 102 12.55 -7.55 4.53
C LYS A 102 13.10 -8.50 3.44
N PRO A 103 14.21 -9.21 3.69
CA PRO A 103 14.75 -10.19 2.75
C PRO A 103 13.69 -11.23 2.32
N GLY A 104 13.68 -11.57 1.02
CA GLY A 104 12.74 -12.53 0.44
C GLY A 104 11.36 -11.95 0.07
N VAL A 105 11.10 -10.68 0.34
CA VAL A 105 9.89 -9.97 -0.10
C VAL A 105 10.08 -9.43 -1.52
N ASP A 106 9.02 -9.52 -2.33
CA ASP A 106 8.97 -8.90 -3.66
C ASP A 106 9.00 -7.37 -3.54
N GLN A 107 10.11 -6.78 -3.96
CA GLN A 107 10.31 -5.33 -3.92
C GLN A 107 9.37 -4.58 -4.86
N ALA A 108 9.05 -5.14 -6.03
CA ALA A 108 8.16 -4.50 -6.99
C ALA A 108 6.73 -4.41 -6.42
N PHE A 109 6.28 -5.45 -5.71
CA PHE A 109 5.03 -5.40 -4.96
C PHE A 109 5.03 -4.27 -3.91
N VAL A 110 6.09 -4.17 -3.11
CA VAL A 110 6.21 -3.12 -2.07
C VAL A 110 6.15 -1.73 -2.68
N PHE A 111 6.94 -1.47 -3.73
CA PHE A 111 6.94 -0.15 -4.38
C PHE A 111 5.64 0.13 -5.14
N GLY A 112 4.95 -0.90 -5.67
CA GLY A 112 3.61 -0.74 -6.23
C GLY A 112 2.58 -0.30 -5.19
N VAL A 113 2.64 -0.84 -3.97
CA VAL A 113 1.82 -0.37 -2.85
C VAL A 113 2.16 1.08 -2.48
N ILE A 114 3.44 1.40 -2.35
CA ILE A 114 3.90 2.75 -2.01
C ILE A 114 3.46 3.78 -3.06
N ALA A 115 3.56 3.45 -4.35
CA ALA A 115 3.11 4.34 -5.43
C ALA A 115 1.60 4.66 -5.33
N VAL A 116 0.78 3.70 -4.90
CA VAL A 116 -0.64 3.94 -4.64
C VAL A 116 -0.83 4.82 -3.40
N LEU A 117 -0.05 4.64 -2.35
CA LEU A 117 -0.10 5.51 -1.17
C LEU A 117 0.33 6.94 -1.52
N ASP A 118 1.37 7.12 -2.32
CA ASP A 118 1.76 8.42 -2.87
C ASP A 118 0.66 9.02 -3.75
N TYR A 119 -0.08 8.24 -4.54
CA TYR A 119 -1.24 8.75 -5.28
C TYR A 119 -2.38 9.21 -4.36
N ILE A 120 -2.62 8.49 -3.25
CA ILE A 120 -3.69 8.81 -2.29
C ILE A 120 -3.35 10.07 -1.49
N TYR A 121 -2.09 10.21 -1.08
CA TYR A 121 -1.64 11.19 -0.10
C TYR A 121 -0.73 12.28 -0.66
N GLY A 122 -0.26 12.14 -1.88
CA GLY A 122 0.63 13.09 -2.54
C GLY A 122 -0.10 14.38 -2.83
N GLU A 123 0.34 15.45 -2.18
CA GLU A 123 -0.03 16.83 -2.54
C GLU A 123 0.58 17.25 -3.90
N SER A 124 1.51 16.47 -4.46
CA SER A 124 2.39 16.85 -5.59
C SER A 124 2.08 16.21 -6.95
N THR A 125 1.10 15.29 -7.09
CA THR A 125 0.75 14.67 -8.40
C THR A 125 -0.60 15.12 -8.94
N ARG A 126 -0.99 16.36 -8.68
CA ARG A 126 -2.01 17.03 -9.50
C ARG A 126 -1.34 17.52 -10.78
N CYS A 127 -1.40 16.69 -11.83
CA CYS A 127 -1.17 17.16 -13.19
C CYS A 127 -2.30 18.13 -13.60
#